data_AF-A0A849S0V3-F1
#
_entry.id   AF-A0A849S0V3-F1
#
_cell.length_a   1.000
_cell.length_b   1.000
_cell.length_c   1.000
_cell.angle_alpha   90.00
_cell.angle_beta   90.00
_cell.angle_gamma   90.00
#
_symmetry.space_group_name_H-M   'P 1'
#
loop_
_entity.id
_entity.type
_entity.pdbx_description
1 polymer ?
#
loop_
_entity_poly.entity_id
_entity_poly.type
_entity_poly.pdbx_seq_one_letter_code
_entity_poly.pdbx_strand_id
1 'polypeptide(L)'
;MREEVGDLWQYHSQGHFIGITTNGAVTVSGEAVMGAGLATIAALRFPPLKQQLGELLAQSGNHVYAFPDYRLFTIPTTHLPAKHSDPELITRSAEELLRYVNHMNLTTLYTVPLGCGPEHLEWTTIQLLLNRIWDDRFIILMPPHS
;
A
#
# COMPACT_ATOMS: atom_id res chain seq x y z
N MET A 1 -9.64 -6.23 -11.20
CA MET A 1 -9.05 -4.89 -10.99
C MET A 1 -8.85 -4.19 -12.33
N ARG A 2 -8.71 -2.85 -12.32
CA ARG A 2 -8.49 -2.03 -13.52
C ARG A 2 -7.15 -1.31 -13.43
N GLU A 3 -6.55 -1.01 -14.57
CA GLU A 3 -5.30 -0.25 -14.67
C GLU A 3 -5.57 1.10 -15.36
N GLU A 4 -5.02 2.17 -14.80
CA GLU A 4 -5.15 3.54 -15.30
C GLU A 4 -3.81 4.25 -15.17
N VAL A 5 -3.54 5.26 -16.00
CA VAL A 5 -2.35 6.12 -15.83
C VAL A 5 -2.71 7.27 -14.90
N GLY A 6 -1.89 7.53 -13.88
CA GLY A 6 -2.13 8.68 -13.01
C GLY A 6 -1.20 8.76 -11.80
N ASP A 7 -1.37 9.84 -11.03
CA ASP A 7 -0.64 10.08 -9.78
C ASP A 7 -1.56 9.81 -8.59
N LEU A 8 -1.14 8.89 -7.71
CA LEU A 8 -1.88 8.49 -6.52
C LEU A 8 -2.26 9.68 -5.61
N TRP A 9 -1.39 10.66 -5.46
CA TRP A 9 -1.63 11.84 -4.62
C TRP A 9 -2.60 12.83 -5.25
N GLN A 10 -2.75 12.84 -6.58
CA GLN A 10 -3.78 13.64 -7.24
C GLN A 10 -5.18 13.10 -6.87
N TYR A 11 -5.40 11.79 -6.99
CA TYR A 11 -6.67 11.17 -6.59
C TYR A 11 -6.95 11.32 -5.09
N HIS A 12 -5.92 11.20 -4.24
CA HIS A 12 -6.06 11.49 -2.82
C HIS A 12 -6.55 12.92 -2.54
N SER A 13 -6.01 13.91 -3.26
CA SER A 13 -6.40 15.31 -3.08
C SER A 13 -7.84 15.61 -3.54
N GLN A 14 -8.39 14.78 -4.43
CA GLN A 14 -9.80 14.80 -4.84
C GLN A 14 -10.74 14.12 -3.82
N GLY A 15 -10.19 13.59 -2.72
CA GLY A 15 -10.97 12.98 -1.64
C GLY A 15 -11.11 11.46 -1.73
N HIS A 16 -10.41 10.79 -2.66
CA HIS A 16 -10.45 9.34 -2.76
C HIS A 16 -9.58 8.64 -1.70
N PHE A 17 -9.96 7.41 -1.38
CA PHE A 17 -9.08 6.51 -0.63
C PHE A 17 -7.95 6.01 -1.51
N ILE A 18 -6.74 5.97 -0.94
CA ILE A 18 -5.55 5.46 -1.60
C ILE A 18 -4.86 4.37 -0.77
N GLY A 19 -4.17 3.46 -1.45
CA GLY A 19 -3.30 2.46 -0.84
C GLY A 19 -1.84 2.70 -1.23
N ILE A 20 -0.95 2.72 -0.24
CA ILE A 20 0.51 2.85 -0.45
C ILE A 20 1.23 1.58 -0.03
N THR A 21 2.32 1.24 -0.72
CA THR A 21 3.17 0.11 -0.34
C THR A 21 4.06 0.48 0.84
N THR A 22 4.16 -0.40 1.84
CA THR A 22 5.02 -0.23 3.02
C THR A 22 5.86 -1.46 3.32
N ASN A 23 6.81 -1.32 4.26
CA ASN A 23 7.52 -2.43 4.87
C ASN A 23 7.10 -2.58 6.35
N GLY A 24 7.55 -3.66 7.00
CA GLY A 24 7.22 -3.97 8.39
C GLY A 24 8.24 -3.52 9.45
N ALA A 25 9.28 -2.78 9.08
CA ALA A 25 10.33 -2.41 10.02
C ALA A 25 9.94 -1.22 10.89
N VAL A 26 10.38 -1.26 12.15
CA VAL A 26 10.26 -0.16 13.12
C VAL A 26 11.64 0.31 13.56
N THR A 27 11.76 1.60 13.86
CA THR A 27 12.97 2.19 14.44
C THR A 27 13.09 1.82 15.92
N VAL A 28 14.23 2.14 16.52
CA VAL A 28 14.43 1.99 17.97
C VAL A 28 13.46 2.84 18.81
N SER A 29 12.91 3.91 18.24
CA SER A 29 11.90 4.76 18.87
C SER A 29 10.46 4.25 18.66
N GLY A 30 10.30 3.13 17.97
CA GLY A 30 8.99 2.53 17.68
C GLY A 30 8.26 3.16 16.50
N GLU A 31 8.91 3.99 15.68
CA GLU A 31 8.31 4.55 14.47
C GLU A 31 8.44 3.59 13.28
N ALA A 32 7.44 3.52 12.40
CA ALA A 32 7.57 2.78 11.15
C ALA A 32 8.63 3.40 10.21
N VAL A 33 9.42 2.54 9.55
CA VAL A 33 10.45 2.98 8.60
C VAL A 33 9.83 3.30 7.24
N MET A 34 9.59 4.59 6.96
CA MET A 34 8.96 5.08 5.72
C MET A 34 9.94 5.89 4.85
N GLY A 35 11.10 5.32 4.52
CA GLY A 35 12.25 6.02 3.93
C GLY A 35 12.37 6.05 2.40
N ALA A 36 11.43 5.46 1.65
CA ALA A 36 11.44 5.54 0.18
C ALA A 36 10.04 5.67 -0.45
N GLY A 37 10.01 6.22 -1.67
CA GLY A 37 8.84 6.23 -2.55
C GLY A 37 7.60 6.89 -1.94
N LEU A 38 6.44 6.27 -2.19
CA LEU A 38 5.14 6.75 -1.69
C LEU A 38 5.07 6.81 -0.17
N ALA A 39 5.74 5.90 0.54
CA ALA A 39 5.75 5.87 2.00
C ALA A 39 6.41 7.14 2.57
N THR A 40 7.49 7.62 1.97
CA THR A 40 8.12 8.90 2.38
C THR A 40 7.20 10.08 2.15
N ILE A 41 6.53 10.13 0.99
CA ILE A 41 5.58 11.22 0.71
C ILE A 41 4.42 11.19 1.72
N ALA A 42 3.92 10.00 2.08
CA ALA A 42 2.87 9.85 3.08
C ALA A 42 3.32 10.31 4.47
N ALA A 43 4.53 9.94 4.90
CA ALA A 43 5.10 10.38 6.17
C ALA A 43 5.31 11.91 6.24
N LEU A 44 5.64 12.55 5.11
CA LEU A 44 5.75 14.01 5.02
C LEU A 44 4.39 14.70 5.07
N ARG A 45 3.38 14.13 4.40
CA ARG A 45 2.00 14.66 4.37
C ARG A 45 1.26 14.46 5.69
N PHE A 46 1.51 13.34 6.38
CA PHE A 46 0.87 12.95 7.62
C PHE A 46 1.94 12.63 8.68
N PRO A 47 2.56 13.64 9.31
CA PRO A 47 3.66 13.40 10.25
C PRO A 47 3.37 12.37 11.37
N PRO A 48 2.16 12.29 11.95
CA PRO A 48 1.83 11.28 12.96
C PRO A 48 1.81 9.83 12.43
N LEU A 49 1.69 9.63 11.11
CA LEU A 49 1.52 8.31 10.52
C LEU A 49 2.66 7.34 10.86
N LYS A 50 3.90 7.82 10.93
CA LYS A 50 5.05 6.96 11.28
C LYS A 50 4.90 6.34 12.66
N GLN A 51 4.49 7.14 13.64
CA GLN A 51 4.28 6.69 15.01
C GLN A 51 3.08 5.74 15.08
N GLN A 52 1.95 6.13 14.49
CA GLN A 52 0.72 5.32 14.50
C GLN A 52 0.91 3.96 13.81
N LEU A 53 1.57 3.94 12.65
CA LEU A 53 1.90 2.70 11.95
C LEU A 53 2.89 1.86 12.76
N GLY A 54 3.90 2.49 13.37
CA GLY A 54 4.89 1.79 14.19
C GLY A 54 4.28 1.09 15.41
N GLU A 55 3.32 1.74 16.07
CA GLU A 55 2.54 1.14 17.16
C GLU A 55 1.74 -0.08 16.69
N LEU A 56 1.07 0.02 15.55
CA LEU A 56 0.32 -1.09 14.96
C LEU A 56 1.23 -2.25 14.57
N LEU A 57 2.39 -1.97 13.96
CA LEU A 57 3.40 -2.96 13.61
C LEU A 57 3.92 -3.70 14.86
N ALA A 58 4.18 -2.97 15.95
CA ALA A 58 4.64 -3.57 17.20
C ALA A 58 3.55 -4.42 17.88
N GLN A 59 2.30 -4.00 17.80
CA GLN A 59 1.17 -4.68 18.48
C GLN A 59 0.65 -5.89 17.72
N SER A 60 0.58 -5.80 16.40
CA SER A 60 -0.16 -6.75 15.57
C SER A 60 0.67 -7.32 14.41
N GLY A 61 1.87 -6.80 14.15
CA GLY A 61 2.75 -7.30 13.10
C GLY A 61 2.55 -6.61 11.76
N ASN A 62 3.08 -7.21 10.69
CA ASN A 62 3.17 -6.55 9.38
C ASN A 62 1.89 -6.70 8.53
N HIS A 63 0.78 -6.09 8.94
CA HIS A 63 -0.53 -6.22 8.26
C HIS A 63 -0.97 -4.96 7.50
N VAL A 64 -2.02 -5.09 6.69
CA VAL A 64 -2.72 -3.92 6.15
C VAL A 64 -3.37 -3.14 7.28
N TYR A 65 -3.13 -1.83 7.29
CA TYR A 65 -3.75 -0.91 8.23
C TYR A 65 -4.52 0.18 7.49
N ALA A 66 -5.70 0.48 8.00
CA ALA A 66 -6.55 1.56 7.53
C ALA A 66 -6.34 2.80 8.41
N PHE A 67 -6.17 3.95 7.78
CA PHE A 67 -6.15 5.26 8.42
C PHE A 67 -7.24 6.13 7.80
N PRO A 68 -8.51 5.99 8.24
CA PRO A 68 -9.65 6.68 7.64
C PRO A 68 -9.52 8.21 7.64
N ASP A 69 -8.95 8.78 8.70
CA ASP A 69 -8.70 10.23 8.82
C ASP A 69 -7.76 10.77 7.73
N TYR A 70 -6.89 9.90 7.19
CA TYR A 70 -6.00 10.22 6.07
C TYR A 70 -6.51 9.70 4.74
N ARG A 71 -7.64 8.97 4.72
CA ARG A 71 -8.12 8.21 3.55
C ARG A 71 -7.03 7.34 2.92
N LEU A 72 -6.28 6.64 3.78
CA LEU A 72 -5.06 5.93 3.42
C LEU A 72 -5.10 4.48 3.93
N PHE A 73 -4.62 3.55 3.13
CA PHE A 73 -4.24 2.21 3.56
C PHE A 73 -2.72 2.03 3.40
N THR A 74 -2.09 1.41 4.39
CA THR A 74 -0.71 0.91 4.27
C THR A 74 -0.76 -0.54 3.88
N ILE A 75 -0.10 -0.90 2.79
CA ILE A 75 -0.13 -2.22 2.17
C ILE A 75 1.28 -2.81 2.25
N PRO A 76 1.56 -3.71 3.20
CA PRO A 76 2.90 -4.23 3.33
C PRO A 76 3.24 -5.16 2.17
N THR A 77 4.40 -4.93 1.56
CA THR A 77 4.92 -5.75 0.45
C THR A 77 6.31 -6.32 0.75
N THR A 78 6.99 -5.83 1.78
CA THR A 78 8.27 -6.37 2.28
C THR A 78 8.27 -6.40 3.81
N HIS A 79 9.12 -7.24 4.41
CA HIS A 79 9.34 -7.22 5.87
C HIS A 79 10.34 -6.14 6.30
N LEU A 80 11.32 -5.84 5.44
CA LEU A 80 12.38 -4.87 5.71
C LEU A 80 12.54 -3.88 4.54
N PRO A 81 13.06 -2.67 4.80
CA PRO A 81 13.42 -1.71 3.76
C PRO A 81 14.45 -2.27 2.78
N ALA A 82 14.35 -1.88 1.50
CA ALA A 82 15.29 -2.26 0.44
C ALA A 82 15.52 -3.78 0.26
N LYS A 83 14.58 -4.61 0.74
CA LYS A 83 14.54 -6.05 0.46
C LYS A 83 13.55 -6.34 -0.67
N HIS A 84 13.71 -7.50 -1.28
CA HIS A 84 12.76 -7.99 -2.28
C HIS A 84 11.37 -8.13 -1.69
N SER A 85 10.39 -7.86 -2.53
CA SER A 85 8.98 -8.05 -2.23
C SER A 85 8.69 -9.51 -1.96
N ASP A 86 7.87 -9.79 -0.95
CA ASP A 86 7.48 -11.14 -0.56
C ASP A 86 6.11 -11.47 -1.18
N PRO A 87 6.03 -12.42 -2.14
CA PRO A 87 4.78 -12.78 -2.79
C PRO A 87 3.69 -13.29 -1.83
N GLU A 88 4.07 -13.99 -0.76
CA GLU A 88 3.11 -14.50 0.24
C GLU A 88 2.55 -13.33 1.05
N LEU A 89 3.42 -12.38 1.42
CA LEU A 89 3.01 -11.14 2.07
C LEU A 89 2.08 -10.32 1.16
N ILE A 90 2.41 -10.15 -0.13
CA ILE A 90 1.55 -9.45 -1.09
C ILE A 90 0.18 -10.12 -1.19
N THR A 91 0.13 -11.46 -1.26
CA THR A 91 -1.11 -12.21 -1.32
C THR A 91 -1.99 -11.93 -0.11
N ARG A 92 -1.41 -12.08 1.09
CA ARG A 92 -2.13 -11.80 2.34
C ARG A 92 -2.60 -10.35 2.40
N SER A 93 -1.73 -9.40 2.05
CA SER A 93 -2.07 -7.97 2.03
C SER A 93 -3.21 -7.67 1.07
N ALA A 94 -3.25 -8.33 -0.10
CA ALA A 94 -4.34 -8.16 -1.05
C ALA A 94 -5.68 -8.64 -0.48
N GLU A 95 -5.69 -9.79 0.20
CA GLU A 95 -6.88 -10.34 0.86
C GLU A 95 -7.35 -9.47 2.03
N GLU A 96 -6.42 -8.99 2.85
CA GLU A 96 -6.68 -8.07 3.96
C GLU A 96 -7.30 -6.76 3.46
N LEU A 97 -6.72 -6.19 2.42
CA LEU A 97 -7.20 -4.95 1.83
C LEU A 97 -8.62 -5.11 1.26
N LEU A 98 -8.92 -6.24 0.61
CA LEU A 98 -10.27 -6.56 0.16
C LEU A 98 -11.27 -6.61 1.32
N ARG A 99 -10.88 -7.19 2.47
CA ARG A 99 -11.74 -7.19 3.67
C ARG A 99 -12.04 -5.78 4.15
N TYR A 100 -11.05 -4.89 4.16
CA TYR A 100 -11.28 -3.49 4.51
C TYR A 100 -12.19 -2.77 3.51
N VAL A 101 -11.92 -2.90 2.21
CA VAL A 101 -12.72 -2.31 1.13
C VAL A 101 -14.18 -2.76 1.22
N ASN A 102 -14.42 -4.03 1.53
CA ASN A 102 -15.76 -4.57 1.78
C ASN A 102 -16.38 -3.99 3.06
N HIS A 103 -15.66 -4.03 4.18
CA HIS A 103 -16.17 -3.57 5.47
C HIS A 103 -16.53 -2.08 5.46
N MET A 104 -15.74 -1.27 4.78
CA MET A 104 -15.93 0.17 4.64
C MET A 104 -16.89 0.55 3.50
N ASN A 105 -17.44 -0.43 2.77
CA ASN A 105 -18.28 -0.23 1.60
C ASN A 105 -17.66 0.74 0.57
N LEU A 106 -16.34 0.66 0.36
CA LEU A 106 -15.68 1.52 -0.62
C LEU A 106 -16.08 1.08 -2.02
N THR A 107 -16.51 2.05 -2.84
CA THR A 107 -16.81 1.83 -4.25
C THR A 107 -15.57 1.87 -5.12
N THR A 108 -14.49 2.48 -4.63
CA THR A 108 -13.24 2.64 -5.36
C THR A 108 -12.06 2.79 -4.40
N LEU A 109 -10.95 2.14 -4.71
CA LEU A 109 -9.66 2.30 -4.05
C LEU A 109 -8.57 2.41 -5.12
N TYR A 110 -7.77 3.48 -5.02
CA TYR A 110 -6.61 3.68 -5.89
C TYR A 110 -5.34 3.18 -5.22
N THR A 111 -4.47 2.49 -5.94
CA THR A 111 -3.14 2.13 -5.45
C THR A 111 -2.16 2.07 -6.61
N VAL A 112 -0.97 1.54 -6.40
CA VAL A 112 0.07 1.35 -7.42
C VAL A 112 0.40 -0.14 -7.56
N PRO A 113 1.15 -0.54 -8.61
CA PRO A 113 1.69 -1.90 -8.70
C PRO A 113 2.37 -2.35 -7.40
N LEU A 114 1.83 -3.38 -6.75
CA LEU A 114 2.35 -3.83 -5.47
C LEU A 114 3.69 -4.55 -5.66
N GLY A 115 4.72 -4.07 -4.97
CA GLY A 115 6.00 -4.75 -4.90
C GLY A 115 6.79 -4.79 -6.21
N CYS A 116 6.52 -3.89 -7.16
CA CYS A 116 7.21 -3.79 -8.45
C CYS A 116 8.03 -2.48 -8.53
N GLY A 117 9.27 -2.50 -8.03
CA GLY A 117 10.30 -1.49 -8.31
C GLY A 117 11.38 -2.01 -9.30
N PRO A 118 12.44 -1.23 -9.59
CA PRO A 118 13.43 -1.51 -10.64
C PRO A 118 14.20 -2.84 -10.53
N GLU A 119 14.23 -3.48 -9.35
CA GLU A 119 14.88 -4.79 -9.13
C GLU A 119 13.91 -5.83 -8.50
N HIS A 120 12.62 -5.71 -8.79
CA HIS A 120 11.57 -6.52 -8.13
C HIS A 120 10.81 -7.44 -9.09
N LEU A 121 9.81 -8.14 -8.53
CA LEU A 121 8.90 -9.05 -9.23
C LEU A 121 8.27 -8.39 -10.47
N GLU A 122 8.21 -9.15 -11.56
CA GLU A 122 7.54 -8.75 -12.80
C GLU A 122 6.07 -8.41 -12.52
N TRP A 123 5.63 -7.23 -12.96
CA TRP A 123 4.25 -6.78 -12.75
C TRP A 123 3.24 -7.81 -13.26
N THR A 124 3.49 -8.41 -14.43
CA THR A 124 2.62 -9.46 -15.00
C THR A 124 2.36 -10.62 -14.02
N THR A 125 3.36 -11.03 -13.25
CA THR A 125 3.22 -12.11 -12.25
C THR A 125 2.34 -11.67 -11.09
N ILE A 126 2.58 -10.47 -10.56
CA ILE A 126 1.79 -9.91 -9.47
C ILE A 126 0.35 -9.61 -9.93
N GLN A 127 0.19 -9.09 -11.14
CA GLN A 127 -1.09 -8.77 -11.74
C GLN A 127 -1.99 -10.02 -11.84
N LEU A 128 -1.44 -11.15 -12.29
CA LEU A 128 -2.16 -12.42 -12.34
C LEU A 128 -2.61 -12.91 -10.96
N LEU A 129 -1.80 -12.65 -9.93
CA LEU A 129 -2.12 -12.97 -8.54
C LEU A 129 -3.25 -12.08 -8.03
N LEU A 130 -3.11 -10.76 -8.20
CA LEU A 130 -4.07 -9.77 -7.71
C LEU A 130 -5.42 -9.89 -8.42
N ASN A 131 -5.45 -10.23 -9.71
CA ASN A 131 -6.70 -10.46 -10.45
C ASN A 131 -7.56 -11.60 -9.89
N ARG A 132 -7.00 -12.51 -9.09
CA ARG A 132 -7.77 -13.57 -8.42
C ARG A 132 -8.45 -13.08 -7.14
N ILE A 133 -8.01 -11.95 -6.61
CA ILE A 133 -8.41 -11.42 -5.29
C ILE A 133 -9.23 -10.14 -5.46
N TRP A 134 -8.77 -9.23 -6.32
CA TRP A 134 -9.31 -7.88 -6.48
C TRP A 134 -10.27 -7.74 -7.66
N ASP A 135 -11.43 -7.16 -7.38
CA ASP A 135 -12.44 -6.79 -8.37
C ASP A 135 -12.21 -5.37 -8.94
N ASP A 136 -13.20 -4.84 -9.68
CA ASP A 136 -13.12 -3.59 -10.44
C ASP A 136 -13.10 -2.31 -9.58
N ARG A 137 -13.31 -2.45 -8.27
CA ARG A 137 -13.17 -1.34 -7.31
C ARG A 137 -11.71 -0.96 -7.10
N PHE A 138 -10.78 -1.87 -7.37
CA PHE A 138 -9.35 -1.61 -7.29
C PHE A 138 -8.84 -1.02 -8.61
N ILE A 139 -8.32 0.20 -8.53
CA ILE A 139 -7.71 0.91 -9.65
C ILE A 139 -6.20 1.01 -9.39
N ILE A 140 -5.41 0.40 -10.26
CA ILE A 140 -3.96 0.41 -10.22
C ILE A 140 -3.47 1.55 -11.08
N LEU A 141 -2.83 2.53 -10.46
CA LEU A 141 -2.24 3.67 -11.13
C LEU A 141 -0.83 3.31 -11.60
N MET A 142 -0.72 3.13 -12.91
CA MET A 142 0.54 2.91 -13.60
C MET A 142 1.27 4.25 -13.74
N PRO A 143 2.60 4.27 -13.56
CA PRO A 143 3.39 5.46 -13.87
C PRO A 143 3.19 5.82 -15.35
N PRO A 144 3.17 7.12 -15.70
CA PRO A 144 3.13 7.52 -17.11
C PRO A 144 4.33 6.89 -17.82
N HIS A 145 4.08 6.28 -18.98
CA HIS A 145 5.14 5.74 -19.83
C HIS A 145 6.15 6.87 -20.10
N SER A 146 7.38 6.68 -19.63
CA SER A 146 8.53 7.52 -19.92
C SER A 146 9.02 7.34 -21.34
#